data_AF-A0A7S3DZK6-F1
#
_entry.id   AF-A0A7S3DZK6-F1
#
_cell.length_a   1.000
_cell.length_b   1.000
_cell.length_c   1.000
_cell.angle_alpha   90.00
_cell.angle_beta   90.00
_cell.angle_gamma   90.00
#
_symmetry.space_group_name_H-M   'P 1'
#
loop_
_entity.id
_entity.type
_entity.pdbx_description
1 polymer ?
#
loop_
_entity_poly.entity_id
_entity_poly.type
_entity_poly.pdbx_seq_one_letter_code
_entity_poly.pdbx_strand_id
1 'polypeptide(L)'
;DRKMLEDPKRVKGAVTDACVSVLYAYRKYCATSSSTGQLILPEALKLMPLATLGFCKRWTATGMQHPSEWQTLAAQLAATGIEGLGREVVPRLVNLATREVVTCSADAMEDEAVLLLLEGDVGYLWLGTTSFQAQEQLFGHADAQRIQALVAGGWTPPGVAGGNRTYFVA
;
A
#
# COMPACT_ATOMS: atom_id res chain seq x y z
N ASP A 1 24.22 -0.19 -11.83
CA ASP A 1 24.23 0.27 -13.23
C ASP A 1 23.06 1.22 -13.45
N ARG A 2 23.31 2.54 -13.55
CA ARG A 2 22.26 3.60 -13.48
C ARG A 2 21.19 3.48 -14.57
N LYS A 3 21.51 2.86 -15.71
CA LYS A 3 20.60 2.62 -16.84
C LYS A 3 19.43 1.69 -16.52
N MET A 4 19.53 0.84 -15.49
CA MET A 4 18.41 -0.01 -15.07
C MET A 4 17.25 0.79 -14.45
N LEU A 5 17.53 1.94 -13.84
CA LEU A 5 16.52 2.80 -13.22
C LEU A 5 15.73 3.64 -14.24
N GLU A 6 16.12 3.61 -15.52
CA GLU A 6 15.49 4.37 -16.60
C GLU A 6 14.30 3.64 -17.22
N ASP A 7 14.23 2.31 -17.10
CA ASP A 7 13.11 1.50 -17.60
C ASP A 7 12.36 0.83 -16.45
N PRO A 8 11.18 1.36 -16.10
CA PRO A 8 10.39 0.86 -14.99
C PRO A 8 9.96 -0.61 -15.15
N LYS A 9 9.77 -1.07 -16.38
CA LYS A 9 9.36 -2.46 -16.66
C LYS A 9 10.51 -3.43 -16.41
N ARG A 10 11.74 -3.03 -16.71
CA ARG A 10 12.94 -3.85 -16.47
C ARG A 10 13.23 -4.02 -14.99
N VAL A 11 13.02 -2.98 -14.17
CA VAL A 11 13.15 -3.10 -12.71
C VAL A 11 12.12 -4.09 -12.16
N LYS A 12 10.86 -3.96 -12.56
CA LYS A 12 9.79 -4.90 -12.16
C LYS A 12 10.13 -6.36 -12.52
N GLY A 13 10.61 -6.60 -13.74
CA GLY A 13 11.07 -7.92 -14.18
C GLY A 13 12.21 -8.45 -13.30
N ALA A 14 13.26 -7.66 -13.12
CA ALA A 14 14.42 -8.05 -12.32
C ALA A 14 14.08 -8.38 -10.85
N VAL A 15 13.21 -7.59 -10.21
CA VAL A 15 12.76 -7.86 -8.83
C VAL A 15 11.93 -9.14 -8.75
N THR A 16 11.06 -9.37 -9.73
CA THR A 16 10.25 -10.60 -9.82
C THR A 16 11.14 -11.82 -10.03
N ASP A 17 12.10 -11.75 -10.96
CA ASP A 17 13.04 -12.83 -11.25
C ASP A 17 13.94 -13.16 -10.05
N ALA A 18 14.36 -12.14 -9.30
CA ALA A 18 15.11 -12.32 -8.06
C ALA A 18 14.29 -13.05 -6.99
N CYS A 19 13.02 -12.65 -6.79
CA CYS A 19 12.08 -13.33 -5.90
C CYS A 19 11.92 -14.81 -6.29
N VAL A 20 11.65 -15.08 -7.58
CA VAL A 20 11.50 -16.45 -8.09
C VAL A 20 12.78 -17.26 -7.90
N SER A 21 13.96 -16.69 -8.17
CA SER A 21 15.25 -17.36 -8.04
C SER A 21 15.53 -17.79 -6.59
N VAL A 22 15.23 -16.92 -5.61
CA VAL A 22 15.38 -17.25 -4.18
C VAL A 22 14.44 -18.37 -3.76
N LEU A 23 13.16 -18.32 -4.17
CA LEU A 23 12.19 -19.37 -3.86
C LEU A 23 12.54 -20.70 -4.52
N TYR A 24 13.02 -20.65 -5.76
CA TYR A 24 13.50 -21.83 -6.49
C TYR A 24 14.71 -22.46 -5.80
N ALA A 25 15.70 -21.65 -5.41
CA ALA A 25 16.88 -22.13 -4.70
C ALA A 25 16.50 -22.79 -3.37
N TYR A 26 15.57 -22.18 -2.62
CA TYR A 26 15.05 -22.79 -1.38
C TYR A 26 14.40 -24.14 -1.66
N ARG A 27 13.52 -24.23 -2.66
CA ARG A 27 12.86 -25.49 -3.02
C ARG A 27 13.85 -26.57 -3.43
N LYS A 28 14.91 -26.22 -4.15
CA LYS A 28 15.89 -27.17 -4.68
C LYS A 28 16.86 -27.67 -3.61
N TYR A 29 17.30 -26.81 -2.69
CA TYR A 29 18.40 -27.11 -1.77
C TYR A 29 17.98 -27.29 -0.31
N CYS A 30 16.84 -26.73 0.11
CA CYS A 30 16.44 -26.67 1.52
C CYS A 30 15.12 -27.39 1.83
N ALA A 31 14.23 -27.53 0.85
CA ALA A 31 12.94 -28.17 1.08
C ALA A 31 13.03 -29.70 1.01
N THR A 32 12.56 -30.39 2.07
CA THR A 32 12.32 -31.83 2.05
C THR A 32 11.29 -32.19 0.98
N SER A 33 11.40 -33.40 0.41
CA SER A 33 10.58 -33.87 -0.71
C SER A 33 9.10 -33.49 -0.54
N SER A 34 8.63 -32.55 -1.34
CA SER A 34 7.23 -32.12 -1.34
C SER A 34 6.69 -32.18 -2.76
N SER A 35 5.37 -32.33 -2.88
CA SER A 35 4.70 -32.48 -4.16
C SER A 35 5.01 -31.33 -5.13
N THR A 36 5.03 -31.62 -6.43
CA THR A 36 5.41 -30.65 -7.47
C THR A 36 4.44 -29.46 -7.55
N GLY A 37 3.20 -29.62 -7.07
CA GLY A 37 2.15 -28.59 -7.05
C GLY A 37 2.15 -27.66 -5.82
N GLN A 38 3.00 -27.89 -4.82
CA GLN A 38 3.04 -27.05 -3.62
C GLN A 38 4.16 -26.01 -3.69
N LEU A 39 3.81 -24.77 -3.39
CA LEU A 39 4.78 -23.72 -3.12
C LEU A 39 5.23 -23.82 -1.66
N ILE A 40 6.47 -24.27 -1.44
CA ILE A 40 7.05 -24.41 -0.11
C ILE A 40 7.80 -23.11 0.19
N LEU A 41 7.36 -22.38 1.21
CA LEU A 41 8.07 -21.22 1.71
C LEU A 41 8.59 -21.50 3.12
N PRO A 42 9.85 -21.14 3.42
CA PRO A 42 10.28 -21.02 4.80
C PRO A 42 9.53 -19.86 5.45
N GLU A 43 9.30 -19.94 6.75
CA GLU A 43 8.66 -18.88 7.51
C GLU A 43 9.34 -17.52 7.31
N ALA A 44 10.67 -17.50 7.22
CA ALA A 44 11.48 -16.31 7.00
C ALA A 44 11.20 -15.60 5.65
N LEU A 45 10.66 -16.30 4.65
CA LEU A 45 10.39 -15.73 3.32
C LEU A 45 8.90 -15.53 3.03
N LYS A 46 7.99 -15.86 3.96
CA LYS A 46 6.51 -15.82 3.74
C LYS A 46 5.98 -14.47 3.25
N LEU A 47 6.67 -13.39 3.60
CA LEU A 47 6.31 -12.02 3.22
C LEU A 47 7.03 -11.51 1.96
N MET A 48 8.05 -12.21 1.48
CA MET A 48 8.89 -11.73 0.37
C MET A 48 8.13 -11.64 -0.96
N PRO A 49 7.25 -12.61 -1.32
CA PRO A 49 6.40 -12.47 -2.51
C PRO A 49 5.40 -11.31 -2.38
N LEU A 50 4.81 -11.14 -1.19
CA LEU A 50 3.84 -10.07 -0.92
C LEU A 50 4.51 -8.69 -1.01
N ALA A 51 5.70 -8.54 -0.41
CA ALA A 51 6.48 -7.32 -0.49
C ALA A 51 6.91 -7.03 -1.94
N THR A 52 7.36 -8.05 -2.67
CA THR A 52 7.70 -7.91 -4.10
C THR A 52 6.49 -7.42 -4.91
N LEU A 53 5.31 -7.99 -4.66
CA LEU A 53 4.08 -7.58 -5.33
C LEU A 53 3.66 -6.15 -4.95
N GLY A 54 3.71 -5.81 -3.66
CA GLY A 54 3.38 -4.47 -3.16
C GLY A 54 4.29 -3.39 -3.77
N PHE A 55 5.59 -3.66 -3.81
CA PHE A 55 6.57 -2.81 -4.48
C PHE A 55 6.24 -2.64 -5.97
N CYS A 56 5.98 -3.75 -6.68
CA CYS A 56 5.63 -3.74 -8.09
C CYS A 56 4.25 -3.10 -8.38
N LYS A 57 3.33 -3.09 -7.42
CA LYS A 57 2.02 -2.43 -7.55
C LYS A 57 2.13 -0.95 -7.31
N ARG A 58 2.87 -0.50 -6.28
CA ARG A 58 3.19 0.92 -6.07
C ARG A 58 3.92 1.52 -7.26
N TRP A 59 4.74 0.70 -7.92
CA TRP A 59 5.36 0.99 -9.19
C TRP A 59 4.35 1.24 -10.32
N THR A 60 3.17 0.60 -10.33
CA THR A 60 2.20 0.75 -11.45
C THR A 60 0.97 1.58 -11.09
N ALA A 61 0.61 1.68 -9.82
CA ALA A 61 -0.66 2.22 -9.34
C ALA A 61 -0.69 3.75 -9.34
N THR A 62 0.46 4.40 -9.18
CA THR A 62 0.59 5.86 -9.20
C THR A 62 0.41 6.46 -10.58
N GLY A 63 0.24 5.65 -11.64
CA GLY A 63 0.11 6.15 -13.00
C GLY A 63 1.27 7.07 -13.39
N MET A 64 2.46 6.85 -12.81
CA MET A 64 3.63 7.71 -12.94
C MET A 64 3.90 7.98 -14.42
N GLN A 65 3.54 9.18 -14.86
CA GLN A 65 3.62 9.57 -16.27
C GLN A 65 5.03 10.05 -16.61
N HIS A 66 5.80 10.45 -15.59
CA HIS A 66 7.08 11.10 -15.77
C HIS A 66 8.27 10.31 -15.21
N PRO A 67 9.38 10.21 -15.98
CA PRO A 67 10.62 9.55 -15.56
C PRO A 67 11.20 10.00 -14.19
N SER A 68 10.93 11.24 -13.78
CA SER A 68 11.41 11.85 -12.53
C SER A 68 10.73 11.32 -11.27
N GLU A 69 9.49 10.85 -11.39
CA GLU A 69 8.73 10.30 -10.25
C GLU A 69 9.37 8.98 -9.78
N TRP A 70 9.86 8.16 -10.72
CA TRP A 70 10.59 6.93 -10.43
C TRP A 70 11.89 7.17 -9.68
N GLN A 71 12.65 8.20 -10.10
CA GLN A 71 13.92 8.54 -9.46
C GLN A 71 13.69 9.01 -8.03
N THR A 72 12.60 9.75 -7.80
CA THR A 72 12.20 10.22 -6.48
C THR A 72 11.79 9.04 -5.59
N LEU A 73 10.95 8.13 -6.08
CA LEU A 73 10.56 6.93 -5.33
C LEU A 73 11.75 6.02 -5.03
N ALA A 74 12.63 5.79 -6.01
CA ALA A 74 13.82 4.98 -5.82
C ALA A 74 14.78 5.61 -4.80
N ALA A 75 14.96 6.93 -4.82
CA ALA A 75 15.75 7.65 -3.84
C ALA A 75 15.11 7.60 -2.44
N GLN A 76 13.79 7.76 -2.34
CA GLN A 76 13.05 7.61 -1.08
C GLN A 76 13.26 6.22 -0.50
N LEU A 77 13.01 5.16 -1.28
CA LEU A 77 13.17 3.77 -0.83
C LEU A 77 14.62 3.44 -0.46
N ALA A 78 15.61 3.99 -1.17
CA ALA A 78 17.02 3.84 -0.83
C ALA A 78 17.41 4.57 0.47
N ALA A 79 16.73 5.67 0.79
CA ALA A 79 16.91 6.41 2.03
C ALA A 79 16.12 5.79 3.21
N THR A 80 15.03 5.08 2.92
CA THR A 80 14.22 4.40 3.92
C THR A 80 14.95 3.17 4.45
N GLY A 81 15.31 3.20 5.74
CA GLY A 81 15.87 2.04 6.44
C GLY A 81 14.91 0.84 6.42
N ILE A 82 15.44 -0.35 6.70
CA ILE A 82 14.67 -1.61 6.61
C ILE A 82 13.41 -1.62 7.50
N GLU A 83 13.43 -0.88 8.61
CA GLU A 83 12.30 -0.72 9.52
C GLU A 83 11.13 0.06 8.88
N GLY A 84 11.43 1.02 8.01
CA GLY A 84 10.43 1.82 7.29
C GLY A 84 9.95 1.16 6.00
N LEU A 85 10.78 0.30 5.40
CA LEU A 85 10.52 -0.30 4.09
C LEU A 85 9.19 -1.07 4.05
N GLY A 86 8.81 -1.72 5.15
CA GLY A 86 7.52 -2.42 5.24
C GLY A 86 6.32 -1.50 4.99
N ARG A 87 6.36 -0.26 5.49
CA ARG A 87 5.29 0.75 5.31
C ARG A 87 5.27 1.31 3.90
N GLU A 88 6.45 1.41 3.30
CA GLU A 88 6.57 1.89 1.92
C GLU A 88 6.10 0.83 0.92
N VAL A 89 6.42 -0.43 1.16
CA VAL A 89 6.24 -1.49 0.17
C VAL A 89 4.87 -2.16 0.28
N VAL A 90 4.32 -2.26 1.49
CA VAL A 90 3.04 -2.93 1.73
C VAL A 90 2.05 -1.92 2.30
N PRO A 91 0.97 -1.59 1.57
CA PRO A 91 -0.05 -0.69 2.08
C PRO A 91 -0.73 -1.33 3.28
N ARG A 92 -1.15 -0.49 4.24
CA ARG A 92 -1.84 -0.93 5.46
C ARG A 92 -3.25 -0.40 5.46
N LEU A 93 -4.22 -1.30 5.48
CA LEU A 93 -5.63 -0.94 5.64
C LEU A 93 -6.01 -1.09 7.11
N VAL A 94 -6.56 -0.02 7.71
CA VAL A 94 -7.00 0.00 9.10
C VAL A 94 -8.49 0.25 9.14
N ASN A 95 -9.25 -0.63 9.78
CA ASN A 95 -10.65 -0.35 10.08
C ASN A 95 -10.71 0.61 11.27
N LEU A 96 -11.31 1.80 11.10
CA LEU A 96 -11.34 2.83 12.14
C LEU A 96 -12.35 2.52 13.26
N ALA A 97 -13.39 1.73 12.97
CA ALA A 97 -14.38 1.33 13.97
C ALA A 97 -13.77 0.31 14.95
N THR A 98 -13.08 -0.72 14.43
CA THR A 98 -12.43 -1.75 15.27
C THR A 98 -11.01 -1.38 15.70
N ARG A 99 -10.37 -0.42 15.01
CA ARG A 99 -8.96 -0.03 15.14
C ARG A 99 -7.97 -1.15 14.80
N GLU A 100 -8.40 -2.11 14.00
CA GLU A 100 -7.59 -3.26 13.61
C GLU A 100 -7.00 -3.08 12.20
N VAL A 101 -5.80 -3.60 12.00
CA VAL A 101 -5.20 -3.71 10.66
C VAL A 101 -5.89 -4.89 9.96
N VAL A 102 -6.55 -4.61 8.85
CA VAL A 102 -7.25 -5.59 8.04
C VAL A 102 -6.48 -5.86 6.74
N THR A 103 -6.77 -6.99 6.11
CA THR A 103 -6.20 -7.32 4.80
C THR A 103 -6.62 -6.28 3.78
N CYS A 104 -5.67 -5.81 2.96
CA CYS A 104 -5.94 -4.91 1.84
C CYS A 104 -6.68 -5.67 0.71
N SER A 105 -7.98 -5.88 0.88
CA SER A 105 -8.89 -6.48 -0.11
C SER A 105 -10.10 -5.58 -0.34
N ALA A 106 -10.67 -5.64 -1.54
CA ALA A 106 -11.97 -5.02 -1.83
C ALA A 106 -13.08 -5.63 -0.96
N ASP A 107 -12.93 -6.88 -0.51
CA ASP A 107 -13.89 -7.54 0.38
C ASP A 107 -14.04 -6.83 1.73
N ALA A 108 -13.05 -6.02 2.14
CA ALA A 108 -13.12 -5.26 3.39
C ALA A 108 -14.00 -3.99 3.26
N MET A 109 -14.35 -3.57 2.04
CA MET A 109 -15.05 -2.32 1.73
C MET A 109 -16.57 -2.48 1.83
N GLU A 110 -17.04 -2.82 3.02
CA GLU A 110 -18.47 -2.99 3.35
C GLU A 110 -19.18 -1.64 3.54
N ASP A 111 -20.48 -1.55 3.23
CA ASP A 111 -21.23 -0.29 3.24
C ASP A 111 -21.22 0.48 4.57
N GLU A 112 -21.00 -0.18 5.71
CA GLU A 112 -20.91 0.47 7.03
C GLU A 112 -19.46 0.76 7.45
N ALA A 113 -18.47 0.21 6.75
CA ALA A 113 -17.08 0.27 7.16
C ALA A 113 -16.47 1.66 6.92
N VAL A 114 -15.52 1.99 7.78
CA VAL A 114 -14.69 3.19 7.67
C VAL A 114 -13.25 2.76 7.71
N LEU A 115 -12.55 2.94 6.59
CA LEU A 115 -11.23 2.34 6.40
C LEU A 115 -10.20 3.42 6.08
N LEU A 116 -9.04 3.33 6.71
CA LEU A 116 -7.89 4.17 6.44
C LEU A 116 -6.80 3.32 5.78
N LEU A 117 -6.58 3.55 4.48
CA LEU A 117 -5.48 2.97 3.74
C LEU A 117 -4.27 3.89 3.86
N LEU A 118 -3.19 3.38 4.44
CA LEU A 118 -1.92 4.08 4.58
C LEU A 118 -0.92 3.51 3.56
N GLU A 119 -0.45 4.37 2.66
CA GLU A 119 0.56 4.04 1.65
C GLU A 119 1.71 5.06 1.74
N GLY A 120 2.83 4.65 2.37
CA GLY A 120 3.93 5.57 2.68
C GLY A 120 3.46 6.75 3.53
N ASP A 121 3.62 7.96 3.01
CA ASP A 121 3.20 9.21 3.63
C ASP A 121 1.77 9.66 3.28
N VAL A 122 1.10 8.93 2.38
CA VAL A 122 -0.26 9.25 1.92
C VAL A 122 -1.28 8.38 2.66
N GLY A 123 -2.37 9.02 3.12
CA GLY A 123 -3.51 8.33 3.70
C GLY A 123 -4.76 8.53 2.85
N TYR A 124 -5.41 7.43 2.48
CA TYR A 124 -6.71 7.42 1.83
C TYR A 124 -7.78 6.99 2.84
N LEU A 125 -8.80 7.83 3.01
CA LEU A 125 -9.94 7.49 3.84
C LEU A 125 -11.08 7.00 2.93
N TRP A 126 -11.54 5.80 3.19
CA TRP A 126 -12.73 5.23 2.57
C TRP A 126 -13.89 5.23 3.55
N LEU A 127 -15.04 5.70 3.09
CA LEU A 127 -16.27 5.80 3.85
C LEU A 127 -17.33 4.93 3.16
N GLY A 128 -17.84 3.93 3.86
CA GLY A 128 -18.96 3.14 3.37
C GLY A 128 -20.21 4.00 3.19
N THR A 129 -21.07 3.61 2.26
CA THR A 129 -22.27 4.36 1.87
C THR A 129 -23.25 4.60 3.01
N THR A 130 -23.26 3.71 4.00
CA THR A 130 -24.15 3.73 5.17
C THR A 130 -23.43 4.07 6.48
N SER A 131 -22.17 4.50 6.41
CA SER A 131 -21.34 4.91 7.57
C SER A 131 -21.74 6.28 8.16
N PHE A 132 -23.03 6.60 8.19
CA PHE A 132 -23.58 7.92 8.50
C PHE A 132 -23.11 8.49 9.85
N GLN A 133 -23.01 7.64 10.88
CA GLN A 133 -22.54 8.08 12.20
C GLN A 133 -21.10 8.59 12.14
N ALA A 134 -20.22 7.88 11.42
CA ALA A 134 -18.83 8.26 11.30
C ALA A 134 -18.65 9.46 10.37
N GLN A 135 -19.44 9.55 9.30
CA GLN A 135 -19.48 10.71 8.41
C GLN A 135 -19.86 11.99 9.17
N GLU A 136 -20.91 11.93 9.99
CA GLU A 136 -21.35 13.06 10.82
C GLU A 136 -20.28 13.43 11.86
N GLN A 137 -19.64 12.45 12.50
CA GLN A 137 -18.61 12.72 13.52
C GLN A 137 -17.31 13.30 12.93
N LEU A 138 -16.90 12.84 11.76
CA LEU A 138 -15.64 13.27 11.13
C LEU A 138 -15.81 14.58 10.35
N PHE A 139 -16.90 14.71 9.59
CA PHE A 139 -17.11 15.81 8.64
C PHE A 139 -18.23 16.77 9.04
N GLY A 140 -18.99 16.47 10.11
CA GLY A 140 -20.18 17.24 10.50
C GLY A 140 -21.37 17.08 9.55
N HIS A 141 -21.26 16.17 8.58
CA HIS A 141 -22.26 15.92 7.54
C HIS A 141 -22.27 14.44 7.15
N ALA A 142 -23.45 13.83 7.08
CA ALA A 142 -23.70 12.47 6.59
C ALA A 142 -24.06 12.40 5.09
N ASP A 143 -23.77 13.46 4.32
CA ASP A 143 -24.07 13.55 2.88
C ASP A 143 -22.79 13.48 2.04
N ALA A 144 -22.71 12.49 1.16
CA ALA A 144 -21.51 12.21 0.37
C ALA A 144 -21.10 13.37 -0.55
N GLN A 145 -22.07 14.07 -1.19
CA GLN A 145 -21.76 15.20 -2.06
C GLN A 145 -21.20 16.38 -1.26
N ARG A 146 -21.76 16.62 -0.08
CA ARG A 146 -21.32 17.68 0.82
C ARG A 146 -19.94 17.41 1.39
N ILE A 147 -19.65 16.15 1.75
CA ILE A 147 -18.31 15.71 2.16
C ILE A 147 -17.32 15.91 1.01
N GLN A 148 -17.64 15.51 -0.22
CA GLN A 148 -16.78 15.72 -1.38
C GLN A 148 -16.48 17.21 -1.63
N ALA A 149 -17.49 18.07 -1.55
CA ALA A 149 -17.32 19.52 -1.69
C ALA A 149 -16.43 20.11 -0.58
N LEU A 150 -16.60 19.65 0.67
CA LEU A 150 -15.79 20.06 1.81
C LEU A 150 -14.31 19.65 1.64
N VAL A 151 -14.07 18.41 1.23
CA VAL A 151 -12.71 17.88 0.98
C VAL A 151 -12.05 18.64 -0.18
N ALA A 152 -12.78 18.88 -1.28
CA ALA A 152 -12.28 19.68 -2.39
C ALA A 152 -11.95 21.13 -1.99
N GLY A 153 -12.62 21.66 -0.96
CA GLY A 153 -12.37 22.97 -0.38
C GLY A 153 -11.15 23.05 0.56
N GLY A 154 -10.39 21.98 0.75
CA GLY A 154 -9.20 21.96 1.62
C GLY A 154 -9.51 21.64 3.08
N TRP A 155 -10.44 20.71 3.32
CA TRP A 155 -10.77 20.25 4.67
C TRP A 155 -9.53 19.76 5.43
N THR A 156 -9.43 20.15 6.70
CA THR A 156 -8.42 19.65 7.63
C THR A 156 -9.11 18.92 8.77
N PRO A 157 -8.61 17.74 9.18
CA PRO A 157 -9.20 17.00 10.28
C PRO A 157 -9.15 17.83 11.58
N PRO A 158 -10.22 17.84 12.39
CA PRO A 158 -10.20 18.49 13.68
C PRO A 158 -9.11 17.88 14.58
N GLY A 159 -8.21 18.73 15.10
CA GLY A 159 -7.13 18.32 16.02
C GLY A 159 -5.75 18.09 15.39
N VAL A 160 -5.59 18.23 14.07
CA VAL A 160 -4.28 18.11 13.40
C VAL A 160 -3.75 19.50 13.01
N ALA A 161 -3.18 20.22 13.98
CA ALA A 161 -2.40 21.43 13.70
C ALA A 161 -0.94 21.05 13.45
N GLY A 162 -0.46 21.12 12.20
CA GLY A 162 0.97 21.14 11.89
C GLY A 162 1.64 19.84 11.44
N GLY A 163 0.90 18.88 10.85
CA GLY A 163 1.49 17.69 10.23
C GLY A 163 1.58 17.81 8.70
N ASN A 164 2.74 17.50 8.12
CA ASN A 164 3.01 17.54 6.67
C ASN A 164 2.33 16.37 5.89
N ARG A 165 1.14 15.93 6.31
CA ARG A 165 0.45 14.75 5.78
C ARG A 165 -0.76 15.18 4.96
N THR A 166 -0.77 14.81 3.68
CA THR A 166 -1.88 15.03 2.76
C THR A 166 -2.85 13.86 2.87
N TYR A 167 -4.09 14.14 3.25
CA TYR A 167 -5.17 13.15 3.33
C TYR A 167 -6.07 13.33 2.12
N PHE A 168 -6.31 12.26 1.37
CA PHE A 168 -7.26 12.27 0.27
C PHE A 168 -8.48 11.43 0.67
N VAL A 169 -9.65 12.05 0.61
CA VAL A 169 -10.92 11.32 0.64
C VAL A 169 -11.28 11.09 -0.82
N ALA A 170 -11.26 9.83 -1.25
CA ALA A 170 -11.64 9.44 -2.61
C ALA A 170 -13.15 9.23 -2.71
#